data_AF-A0ABC8M124-F1
#
_entry.id   AF-A0ABC8M124-F1
#
_cell.length_a   1.000
_cell.length_b   1.000
_cell.length_c   1.000
_cell.angle_alpha   90.00
_cell.angle_beta   90.00
_cell.angle_gamma   90.00
#
_symmetry.space_group_name_H-M   'P 1'
#
loop_
_entity.id
_entity.type
_entity.pdbx_description
1 polymer ?
#
loop_
_entity_poly.entity_id
_entity_poly.type
_entity_poly.pdbx_seq_one_letter_code
_entity_poly.pdbx_strand_id
1 'polypeptide(L)'
;MRFLTCSMIYLFLFLQLQTLFVSPQNIINGSIPVGESLTASESQQFSSSWRSPSGDFAFGFRKIQPNDGFTLSIWFDKIPDKTIVWHAQAVNTTTGLVPAGSKVTLTADRGLVLSDPRGQQLWYSAFAPSNGSVSQGRINDAGNFGLLSERTEDSGEFLWSSFANPTDTLLPTQVVFALRSQIFTSS
;
A
#
# COMPACT_ATOMS: atom_id res chain seq x y z
N MET A 1 15.89 50.44 10.47
CA MET A 1 15.46 49.22 11.19
C MET A 1 14.15 48.60 10.66
N ARG A 2 13.15 49.39 10.22
CA ARG A 2 11.84 48.87 9.73
C ARG A 2 11.85 48.16 8.36
N PHE A 3 12.83 48.42 7.49
CA PHE A 3 12.94 47.74 6.19
C PHE A 3 13.49 46.31 6.30
N LEU A 4 14.42 46.07 7.24
CA LEU A 4 14.97 44.73 7.49
C LEU A 4 13.91 43.76 8.04
N THR A 5 12.98 44.26 8.87
CA THR A 5 11.93 43.43 9.47
C THR A 5 10.90 42.95 8.46
N CYS A 6 10.59 43.74 7.42
CA CYS A 6 9.66 43.34 6.37
C CYS A 6 10.26 42.24 5.48
N SER A 7 11.55 42.39 5.10
CA SER A 7 12.28 41.39 4.31
C SER A 7 12.38 40.03 5.02
N MET A 8 12.61 40.03 6.34
CA MET A 8 12.64 38.80 7.14
C MET A 8 11.30 38.06 7.16
N ILE A 9 10.17 38.78 7.17
CA ILE A 9 8.83 38.17 7.13
C ILE A 9 8.58 37.53 5.76
N TYR A 10 8.92 38.21 4.66
CA TYR A 10 8.79 37.63 3.31
C TYR A 10 9.68 36.40 3.11
N LEU A 11 10.91 36.44 3.63
CA LEU A 11 11.82 35.30 3.57
C LEU A 11 11.27 34.11 4.38
N PHE A 12 10.72 34.36 5.58
CA PHE A 12 10.08 33.33 6.40
C PHE A 12 8.84 32.74 5.71
N LEU A 13 7.97 33.57 5.14
CA LEU A 13 6.80 33.12 4.38
C LEU A 13 7.19 32.33 3.12
N PHE A 14 8.26 32.74 2.43
CA PHE A 14 8.81 32.02 1.28
C PHE A 14 9.42 30.66 1.68
N LEU A 15 10.12 30.60 2.81
CA LEU A 15 10.64 29.35 3.41
C LEU A 15 9.51 28.38 3.78
N GLN A 16 8.40 28.88 4.35
CA GLN A 16 7.20 28.08 4.63
C GLN A 16 6.49 27.60 3.35
N LEU A 17 6.61 28.33 2.24
CA LEU A 17 6.04 27.94 0.95
C LEU A 17 6.82 26.78 0.30
N GLN A 18 8.13 26.67 0.54
CA GLN A 18 8.95 25.57 0.02
C GLN A 18 8.74 24.25 0.77
N THR A 19 8.23 24.28 2.01
CA THR A 19 7.91 23.07 2.79
C THR A 19 6.58 22.41 2.39
N LEU A 20 5.84 22.97 1.42
CA LEU A 20 4.62 22.38 0.87
C LEU A 20 4.87 21.40 -0.29
N PHE A 21 6.12 21.22 -0.72
CA PHE A 21 6.46 20.20 -1.69
C PHE A 21 6.50 18.84 -1.01
N VAL A 22 5.35 18.16 -1.00
CA VAL A 22 5.31 16.70 -0.83
C VAL A 22 6.18 16.12 -1.94
N SER A 23 7.24 15.39 -1.57
CA SER A 23 8.09 14.71 -2.55
C SER A 23 7.21 13.77 -3.38
N PRO A 24 7.29 13.81 -4.73
CA PRO A 24 6.68 12.77 -5.53
C PRO A 24 7.27 11.43 -5.06
N GLN A 25 6.40 10.48 -4.71
CA GLN A 25 6.83 9.12 -4.45
C GLN A 25 7.58 8.62 -5.69
N ASN A 26 8.74 8.00 -5.53
CA ASN A 26 9.56 7.47 -6.63
C ASN A 26 8.92 6.19 -7.20
N ILE A 27 7.67 6.30 -7.65
CA ILE A 27 6.90 5.20 -8.20
C ILE A 27 6.90 5.36 -9.70
N ILE A 28 7.72 4.55 -10.35
CA ILE A 28 7.87 4.53 -11.80
C ILE A 28 7.13 3.30 -12.30
N ASN A 29 6.11 3.48 -13.14
CA ASN A 29 5.35 2.39 -13.75
C ASN A 29 4.86 1.33 -12.74
N GLY A 30 4.37 1.77 -11.58
CA GLY A 30 3.84 0.89 -10.54
C GLY A 30 4.89 0.08 -9.78
N SER A 31 6.19 0.36 -9.94
CA SER A 31 7.26 -0.17 -9.10
C SER A 31 7.46 0.68 -7.85
N ILE A 32 7.57 0.04 -6.70
CA ILE A 32 7.70 0.65 -5.38
C ILE A 32 9.06 0.22 -4.79
N PRO A 33 10.03 1.13 -4.59
CA PRO A 33 11.30 0.78 -3.97
C PRO A 33 11.14 0.45 -2.48
N VAL A 34 12.00 -0.43 -1.97
CA VAL A 34 12.10 -0.71 -0.53
C VAL A 34 12.36 0.58 0.25
N GLY A 35 11.70 0.73 1.40
CA GLY A 35 11.73 1.92 2.25
C GLY A 35 10.56 2.86 2.01
N GLU A 36 9.85 2.75 0.89
CA GLU A 36 8.63 3.52 0.64
C GLU A 36 7.52 3.16 1.61
N SER A 37 6.68 4.16 1.90
CA SER A 37 5.61 4.00 2.85
C SER A 37 4.40 4.89 2.56
N LEU A 38 3.25 4.43 3.06
CA LEU A 38 2.00 5.17 3.08
C LEU A 38 1.51 5.29 4.52
N THR A 39 0.81 6.38 4.81
CA THR A 39 0.22 6.62 6.13
C THR A 39 -1.27 6.86 5.97
N ALA A 40 -2.08 6.22 6.80
CA ALA A 40 -3.52 6.45 6.89
C ALA A 40 -3.77 7.90 7.33
N SER A 41 -4.43 8.68 6.49
CA SER A 41 -4.67 10.11 6.72
C SER A 41 -6.13 10.45 6.49
N GLU A 42 -6.67 11.27 7.37
CA GLU A 42 -8.02 11.84 7.25
C GLU A 42 -8.15 12.82 6.07
N SER A 43 -7.03 13.42 5.66
CA SER A 43 -7.03 14.32 4.53
C SER A 43 -6.90 13.53 3.23
N GLN A 44 -7.97 13.54 2.43
CA GLN A 44 -7.92 13.00 1.06
C GLN A 44 -6.94 13.75 0.16
N GLN A 45 -6.59 14.99 0.50
CA GLN A 45 -5.59 15.78 -0.23
C GLN A 45 -4.16 15.25 0.01
N PHE A 46 -3.95 14.51 1.10
CA PHE A 46 -2.65 13.93 1.48
C PHE A 46 -2.65 12.39 1.50
N SER A 47 -3.74 11.74 1.10
CA SER A 47 -3.80 10.29 1.00
C SER A 47 -3.02 9.84 -0.23
N SER A 48 -1.75 9.52 -0.02
CA SER A 48 -0.90 8.93 -1.05
C SER A 48 -1.31 7.48 -1.30
N SER A 49 -1.19 7.04 -2.55
CA SER A 49 -1.45 5.66 -2.97
C SER A 49 -0.46 5.26 -4.05
N TRP A 50 -0.17 3.97 -4.11
CA TRP A 50 0.68 3.38 -5.14
C TRP A 50 -0.20 2.94 -6.29
N ARG A 51 -0.03 3.54 -7.46
CA ARG A 51 -0.89 3.33 -8.62
C ARG A 51 -0.26 2.39 -9.64
N SER A 52 -1.11 1.57 -10.24
CA SER A 52 -0.79 0.84 -11.48
C SER A 52 -0.39 1.80 -12.61
N PRO A 53 0.41 1.37 -13.60
CA PRO A 53 0.80 2.21 -14.75
C PRO A 53 -0.36 2.91 -15.44
N SER A 54 -1.47 2.21 -15.66
CA SER A 54 -2.71 2.74 -16.25
C SER A 54 -3.47 3.69 -15.34
N GLY A 55 -3.21 3.62 -14.03
CA GLY A 55 -4.01 4.27 -12.99
C GLY A 55 -5.39 3.65 -12.77
N ASP A 56 -5.68 2.47 -13.33
CA ASP A 56 -6.96 1.78 -13.13
C ASP A 56 -7.10 1.21 -11.71
N PHE A 57 -5.96 0.82 -11.12
CA PHE A 57 -5.87 0.32 -9.75
C PHE A 57 -4.93 1.17 -8.90
N ALA A 58 -5.26 1.27 -7.62
CA ALA A 58 -4.42 1.88 -6.60
C ALA A 58 -4.37 1.01 -5.34
N PHE A 59 -3.22 1.03 -4.65
CA PHE A 59 -2.95 0.39 -3.38
C PHE A 59 -2.69 1.45 -2.30
N GLY A 60 -3.27 1.28 -1.12
CA GLY A 60 -3.07 2.21 0.01
C GLY A 60 -4.18 2.14 1.05
N PHE A 61 -4.35 3.21 1.82
CA PHE A 61 -5.36 3.26 2.88
C PHE A 61 -6.69 3.83 2.38
N ARG A 62 -7.79 3.11 2.63
CA ARG A 62 -9.17 3.55 2.37
C ARG A 62 -9.91 3.72 3.68
N LYS A 63 -10.53 4.89 3.88
CA LYS A 63 -11.40 5.13 5.03
C LYS A 63 -12.73 4.39 4.83
N ILE A 64 -13.16 3.63 5.83
CA ILE A 64 -14.44 2.93 5.86
C ILE A 64 -15.42 3.72 6.72
N GLN A 65 -16.45 4.26 6.07
CA GLN A 65 -17.56 4.93 6.74
C GLN A 65 -18.65 3.91 7.08
N PRO A 66 -19.37 4.07 8.21
CA PRO A 66 -19.27 5.14 9.21
C PRO A 66 -18.24 4.85 10.34
N ASN A 67 -17.54 3.73 10.31
CA ASN A 67 -16.71 3.24 11.43
C ASN A 67 -15.40 4.01 11.68
N ASP A 68 -15.16 5.12 10.97
CA ASP A 68 -14.01 6.03 11.07
C ASP A 68 -12.61 5.36 11.08
N GLY A 69 -12.51 4.12 10.63
CA GLY A 69 -11.27 3.37 10.51
C GLY A 69 -10.79 3.26 9.07
N PHE A 70 -9.52 2.88 8.90
CA PHE A 70 -8.89 2.68 7.61
C PHE A 70 -8.66 1.20 7.35
N THR A 71 -8.74 0.80 6.10
CA THR A 71 -8.29 -0.51 5.63
C THR A 71 -7.16 -0.33 4.63
N LEU A 72 -6.14 -1.19 4.71
CA LEU A 72 -5.10 -1.27 3.69
C LEU A 72 -5.64 -2.11 2.54
N SER A 73 -5.74 -1.54 1.35
CA SER A 73 -6.56 -2.11 0.26
C SER A 73 -6.01 -1.82 -1.13
N ILE A 74 -6.53 -2.58 -2.10
CA ILE A 74 -6.49 -2.29 -3.53
C ILE A 74 -7.91 -1.95 -3.99
N TRP A 75 -8.06 -0.91 -4.81
CA TRP A 75 -9.35 -0.50 -5.36
C TRP A 75 -9.26 -0.05 -6.82
N PHE A 76 -10.41 -0.01 -7.50
CA PHE A 76 -10.53 0.64 -8.81
C PHE A 76 -10.43 2.16 -8.66
N ASP A 77 -9.35 2.77 -9.14
CA ASP A 77 -9.07 4.19 -8.90
C ASP A 77 -9.77 5.14 -9.89
N LYS A 78 -10.34 4.65 -10.99
CA LYS A 78 -11.05 5.52 -11.95
C LYS A 78 -12.54 5.66 -11.72
N ILE A 79 -13.13 4.82 -10.87
CA ILE A 79 -14.57 4.89 -10.57
C ILE A 79 -14.84 5.71 -9.30
N PRO A 80 -15.93 6.48 -9.24
CA PRO A 80 -16.25 7.32 -8.07
C PRO A 80 -16.36 6.54 -6.75
N ASP A 81 -16.96 5.35 -6.81
CA ASP A 81 -17.19 4.51 -5.62
C ASP A 81 -15.89 3.93 -5.05
N LYS A 82 -14.82 3.86 -5.87
CA LYS A 82 -13.51 3.33 -5.51
C LYS A 82 -13.63 1.96 -4.83
N THR A 83 -14.34 1.06 -5.51
CA THR A 83 -14.65 -0.29 -5.03
C THR A 83 -13.38 -1.04 -4.66
N ILE A 84 -13.33 -1.56 -3.44
CA ILE A 84 -12.23 -2.36 -2.92
C ILE A 84 -12.31 -3.75 -3.54
N VAL A 85 -11.17 -4.23 -4.05
CA VAL A 85 -11.04 -5.54 -4.71
C VAL A 85 -10.11 -6.49 -3.96
N TRP A 86 -9.34 -5.95 -3.02
CA TRP A 86 -8.52 -6.71 -2.08
C TRP A 86 -8.28 -5.84 -0.85
N HIS A 87 -8.21 -6.45 0.32
CA HIS A 87 -7.73 -5.77 1.51
C HIS A 87 -6.85 -6.69 2.35
N ALA A 88 -5.94 -6.09 3.12
CA ALA A 88 -5.20 -6.82 4.14
C ALA A 88 -6.16 -7.18 5.28
N GLN A 89 -6.04 -8.39 5.80
CA GLN A 89 -6.74 -8.80 7.01
C GLN A 89 -5.86 -8.46 8.21
N ALA A 90 -6.08 -7.30 8.84
CA ALA A 90 -5.37 -6.94 10.05
C ALA A 90 -5.78 -7.90 11.18
N VAL A 91 -4.93 -8.87 11.47
CA VAL A 91 -5.25 -10.02 12.35
C VAL A 91 -5.50 -9.61 13.80
N ASN A 92 -5.02 -8.43 14.21
CA ASN A 92 -5.06 -7.97 15.60
C ASN A 92 -6.07 -6.84 15.87
N THR A 93 -7.04 -6.60 14.98
CA THR A 93 -8.12 -5.63 15.25
C THR A 93 -9.48 -6.29 15.18
N THR A 94 -10.35 -5.97 16.14
CA THR A 94 -11.71 -6.57 16.26
C THR A 94 -12.59 -6.24 15.04
N THR A 95 -12.29 -5.17 14.32
CA THR A 95 -13.02 -4.68 13.14
C THR A 95 -12.28 -4.92 11.82
N GLY A 96 -11.03 -5.40 11.85
CA GLY A 96 -10.15 -5.42 10.69
C GLY A 96 -9.66 -4.03 10.23
N LEU A 97 -10.12 -2.95 10.88
CA LEU A 97 -9.75 -1.56 10.56
C LEU A 97 -8.59 -1.10 11.45
N VAL A 98 -7.84 -0.12 10.95
CA VAL A 98 -6.71 0.53 11.64
C VAL A 98 -6.98 2.03 11.81
N PRO A 99 -6.46 2.69 12.87
CA PRO A 99 -6.69 4.11 13.09
C PRO A 99 -5.91 5.00 12.11
N ALA A 100 -6.30 6.28 12.02
CA ALA A 100 -5.48 7.31 11.37
C ALA A 100 -4.06 7.34 11.96
N GLY A 101 -3.06 7.60 11.12
CA GLY A 101 -1.64 7.54 11.48
C GLY A 101 -1.01 6.15 11.37
N SER A 102 -1.80 5.09 11.13
CA SER A 102 -1.27 3.76 10.82
C SER A 102 -0.45 3.82 9.54
N LYS A 103 0.61 3.00 9.45
CA LYS A 103 1.60 3.08 8.38
C LYS A 103 1.81 1.73 7.73
N VAL A 104 1.88 1.68 6.41
CA VAL A 104 2.42 0.53 5.67
C VAL A 104 3.78 0.92 5.12
N THR A 105 4.79 0.07 5.33
CA THR A 105 6.14 0.26 4.81
C THR A 105 6.56 -0.98 4.05
N LEU A 106 7.19 -0.81 2.88
CA LEU A 106 7.81 -1.90 2.16
C LEU A 106 9.23 -2.13 2.69
N THR A 107 9.52 -3.32 3.19
CA THR A 107 10.83 -3.70 3.74
C THR A 107 11.42 -4.90 3.00
N ALA A 108 12.75 -4.96 2.91
CA ALA A 108 13.46 -6.03 2.22
C ALA A 108 13.26 -7.42 2.88
N ASP A 109 13.12 -7.43 4.21
CA ASP A 109 13.10 -8.62 5.06
C ASP A 109 11.70 -9.19 5.31
N ARG A 110 10.68 -8.33 5.35
CA ARG A 110 9.31 -8.69 5.75
C ARG A 110 8.24 -8.26 4.74
N GLY A 111 8.63 -7.60 3.66
CA GLY A 111 7.70 -7.16 2.62
C GLY A 111 6.87 -5.98 3.10
N LEU A 112 5.57 -6.01 2.88
CA LEU A 112 4.66 -5.02 3.42
C LEU A 112 4.50 -5.24 4.92
N VAL A 113 4.84 -4.22 5.71
CA VAL A 113 4.63 -4.22 7.17
C VAL A 113 3.62 -3.13 7.50
N LEU A 114 2.46 -3.53 8.01
CA LEU A 114 1.43 -2.63 8.52
C LEU A 114 1.61 -2.47 10.04
N SER A 115 1.72 -1.22 10.49
CA SER A 115 1.82 -0.87 11.90
C SER A 115 0.77 0.16 12.32
N ASP A 116 0.42 0.13 13.60
CA ASP A 116 -0.36 1.19 14.22
C ASP A 116 0.47 2.50 14.36
N PRO A 117 -0.13 3.62 14.80
CA PRO A 117 0.58 4.89 15.00
C PRO A 117 1.68 4.85 16.06
N ARG A 118 1.71 3.81 16.91
CA ARG A 118 2.72 3.58 17.95
C ARG A 118 3.85 2.68 17.46
N GLY A 119 3.78 2.18 16.23
CA GLY A 119 4.75 1.28 15.63
C GLY A 119 4.53 -0.20 15.95
N GLN A 120 3.43 -0.56 16.62
CA GLN A 120 3.07 -1.96 16.82
C GLN A 120 2.69 -2.58 15.48
N GLN A 121 3.33 -3.69 15.12
CA GLN A 121 2.97 -4.43 13.91
C GLN A 121 1.59 -5.07 14.04
N LEU A 122 0.72 -4.81 13.06
CA LEU A 122 -0.64 -5.34 12.98
C LEU A 122 -0.78 -6.45 11.94
N TRP A 123 0.01 -6.38 10.87
CA TRP A 123 0.00 -7.36 9.77
C TRP A 123 1.30 -7.25 8.95
N TYR A 124 1.67 -8.33 8.26
CA TYR A 124 2.71 -8.28 7.24
C TYR A 124 2.46 -9.31 6.12
N SER A 125 3.01 -9.05 4.94
CA SER A 125 2.96 -9.98 3.80
C SER A 125 4.00 -11.09 3.98
N ALA A 126 3.62 -12.20 4.61
CA ALA A 126 4.53 -13.31 4.87
C ALA A 126 4.98 -14.00 3.57
N PHE A 127 6.30 -14.18 3.42
CA PHE A 127 6.93 -15.02 2.38
C PHE A 127 8.07 -15.83 3.00
N ALA A 128 8.48 -16.92 2.35
CA ALA A 128 9.56 -17.76 2.85
C ALA A 128 10.92 -17.06 2.67
N PRO A 129 11.72 -16.85 3.74
CA PRO A 129 13.03 -16.18 3.63
C PRO A 129 14.01 -16.93 2.70
N SER A 130 13.83 -18.23 2.52
CA SER A 130 14.60 -19.04 1.55
C SER A 130 14.44 -18.56 0.10
N ASN A 131 13.35 -17.87 -0.21
CA ASN A 131 13.06 -17.36 -1.55
C ASN A 131 13.80 -16.04 -1.84
N GLY A 132 14.52 -15.49 -0.86
CA GLY A 132 15.34 -14.28 -0.98
C GLY A 132 14.77 -13.08 -0.24
N SER A 133 15.29 -11.90 -0.55
CA SER A 133 14.84 -10.61 -0.01
C SER A 133 14.06 -9.83 -1.04
N VAL A 134 13.15 -8.99 -0.57
CA VAL A 134 12.37 -8.09 -1.42
C VAL A 134 13.29 -7.00 -1.96
N SER A 135 13.26 -6.81 -3.27
CA SER A 135 13.95 -5.75 -4.00
C SER A 135 13.02 -4.56 -4.25
N GLN A 136 11.78 -4.86 -4.61
CA GLN A 136 10.72 -3.89 -4.90
C GLN A 136 9.34 -4.53 -4.77
N GLY A 137 8.33 -3.68 -4.56
CA GLY A 137 6.93 -4.01 -4.77
C GLY A 137 6.49 -3.61 -6.17
N ARG A 138 5.44 -4.24 -6.69
CA ARG A 138 4.86 -3.87 -7.98
C ARG A 138 3.36 -4.00 -7.97
N ILE A 139 2.65 -2.96 -8.41
CA ILE A 139 1.23 -3.03 -8.78
C ILE A 139 1.09 -2.98 -10.30
N ASN A 140 0.39 -3.96 -10.87
CA ASN A 140 0.17 -4.06 -12.31
C ASN A 140 -1.25 -3.61 -12.72
N ASP A 141 -1.48 -3.50 -14.02
CA ASP A 141 -2.77 -3.08 -14.59
C ASP A 141 -3.87 -4.14 -14.50
N ALA A 142 -3.56 -5.33 -13.98
CA ALA A 142 -4.58 -6.32 -13.60
C ALA A 142 -5.06 -6.14 -12.15
N GLY A 143 -4.45 -5.23 -11.38
CA GLY A 143 -4.76 -5.01 -9.97
C GLY A 143 -4.05 -5.96 -9.01
N ASN A 144 -3.07 -6.73 -9.49
CA ASN A 144 -2.24 -7.57 -8.63
C ASN A 144 -1.11 -6.71 -8.04
N PHE A 145 -1.00 -6.70 -6.72
CA PHE A 145 0.18 -6.18 -6.03
C PHE A 145 1.07 -7.37 -5.65
N GLY A 146 2.34 -7.34 -6.00
CA GLY A 146 3.27 -8.40 -5.65
C GLY A 146 4.66 -7.90 -5.26
N LEU A 147 5.37 -8.76 -4.54
CA LEU A 147 6.73 -8.54 -4.07
C LEU A 147 7.71 -9.30 -4.95
N LEU A 148 8.75 -8.62 -5.43
CA LEU A 148 9.77 -9.20 -6.30
C LEU A 148 11.10 -9.30 -5.54
N SER A 149 11.88 -10.32 -5.87
CA SER A 149 13.30 -10.40 -5.51
C SER A 149 14.15 -9.99 -6.71
N GLU A 150 15.42 -9.65 -6.50
CA GLU A 150 16.36 -9.40 -7.60
C GLU A 150 16.41 -10.54 -8.62
N ARG A 151 16.18 -11.79 -8.19
CA ARG A 151 16.18 -12.97 -9.08
C ARG A 151 14.92 -13.12 -9.91
N THR A 152 13.83 -12.49 -9.49
CA THR A 152 12.50 -12.69 -10.08
C THR A 152 11.94 -11.44 -10.74
N GLU A 153 12.70 -10.34 -10.79
CA GLU A 153 12.27 -9.11 -11.47
C GLU A 153 11.94 -9.34 -12.94
N ASP A 154 12.77 -10.11 -13.64
CA ASP A 154 12.60 -10.40 -15.07
C ASP A 154 11.52 -11.45 -15.34
N SER A 155 11.40 -12.48 -14.46
CA SER A 155 10.40 -13.54 -14.62
C SER A 155 9.00 -13.10 -14.21
N GLY A 156 8.90 -12.04 -13.39
CA GLY A 156 7.64 -11.60 -12.78
C GLY A 156 7.10 -12.57 -11.72
N GLU A 157 7.91 -13.51 -11.25
CA GLU A 157 7.52 -14.43 -10.18
C GLU A 157 7.53 -13.71 -8.82
N PHE A 158 6.38 -13.69 -8.16
CA PHE A 158 6.23 -12.98 -6.91
C PHE A 158 6.59 -13.85 -5.70
N LEU A 159 7.41 -13.29 -4.79
CA LEU A 159 7.62 -13.84 -3.45
C LEU A 159 6.32 -13.92 -2.64
N TRP A 160 5.45 -12.92 -2.87
CA TRP A 160 4.12 -12.80 -2.31
C TRP A 160 3.28 -11.95 -3.26
N SER A 161 1.98 -12.25 -3.41
CA SER A 161 1.06 -11.39 -4.16
C SER A 161 -0.34 -11.36 -3.57
N SER A 162 -1.06 -10.27 -3.80
CA SER A 162 -2.46 -10.11 -3.37
C SER A 162 -3.36 -11.16 -4.03
N PHE A 163 -3.09 -11.54 -5.28
CA PHE A 163 -3.86 -12.57 -5.99
C PHE A 163 -3.67 -13.97 -5.40
N ALA A 164 -2.49 -14.27 -4.86
CA ALA A 164 -2.23 -15.53 -4.14
C ALA A 164 -2.77 -15.53 -2.71
N ASN A 165 -3.18 -14.37 -2.19
CA ASN A 165 -3.67 -14.17 -0.83
C ASN A 165 -5.01 -13.40 -0.83
N PRO A 166 -6.07 -13.92 -1.46
CA PRO A 166 -7.37 -13.24 -1.52
C PRO A 166 -8.00 -13.13 -0.13
N THR A 167 -8.78 -12.06 0.07
CA THR A 167 -9.66 -11.90 1.24
C THR A 167 -11.09 -12.30 0.89
N ASP A 168 -11.84 -11.47 0.17
CA ASP A 168 -13.29 -11.74 -0.09
C ASP A 168 -13.77 -11.39 -1.51
N THR A 169 -12.89 -10.95 -2.41
CA THR A 169 -13.24 -10.60 -3.80
C THR A 169 -12.30 -11.27 -4.77
N LEU A 170 -12.83 -12.15 -5.63
CA LEU A 170 -12.09 -12.72 -6.74
C LEU A 170 -12.26 -11.81 -7.95
N LEU A 171 -11.15 -11.26 -8.46
CA LEU A 171 -11.18 -10.50 -9.70
C LEU A 171 -11.32 -11.44 -10.91
N PRO A 172 -11.98 -11.03 -12.01
CA PRO A 172 -12.11 -11.86 -13.20
C PRO A 172 -10.77 -12.31 -13.81
N THR A 173 -9.68 -11.56 -13.57
CA THR A 173 -8.32 -11.86 -14.01
C THR A 173 -7.52 -12.71 -13.02
N GLN A 174 -8.10 -13.04 -11.86
CA GLN A 174 -7.44 -13.82 -10.82
C GLN A 174 -7.64 -15.32 -11.09
N VAL A 175 -6.55 -16.01 -11.44
CA VAL A 175 -6.56 -17.48 -11.56
C VAL A 175 -6.48 -18.08 -10.15
N VAL A 176 -7.58 -18.68 -9.69
CA VAL A 176 -7.64 -19.36 -8.38
C VAL A 176 -6.93 -20.71 -8.46
N PHE A 177 -5.69 -20.79 -7.96
CA PHE A 177 -5.00 -22.07 -7.77
C PHE A 177 -5.31 -22.73 -6.40
N ALA A 178 -6.16 -22.12 -5.57
CA ALA A 178 -6.35 -22.50 -4.16
C ALA A 178 -7.40 -23.62 -3.89
N LEU A 179 -7.90 -24.35 -4.89
CA LEU A 179 -8.93 -25.40 -4.67
C LEU A 179 -8.56 -26.77 -5.27
N ARG A 180 -7.34 -27.26 -5.04
CA ARG A 180 -7.01 -28.68 -5.34
C ARG A 180 -6.62 -29.55 -4.14
N SER A 181 -6.48 -29.02 -2.93
CA SER A 181 -6.01 -29.82 -1.78
C SER A 181 -7.00 -30.01 -0.63
N GLN A 182 -8.24 -29.51 -0.71
CA GLN A 182 -9.24 -29.67 0.37
C GLN A 182 -10.55 -30.39 -0.03
N ILE A 183 -10.68 -30.93 -1.24
CA ILE A 183 -11.93 -31.61 -1.68
C ILE A 183 -11.82 -33.15 -1.69
N PHE A 184 -10.65 -33.75 -1.42
CA PHE A 184 -10.51 -35.22 -1.38
C PHE A 184 -10.04 -35.73 -0.01
N THR A 185 -10.82 -35.50 1.04
CA THR A 185 -10.90 -36.44 2.18
C THR A 185 -12.30 -36.42 2.79
N SER A 186 -13.28 -36.98 2.07
CA SER A 186 -14.46 -37.56 2.70
C SER A 186 -15.04 -38.66 1.79
N SER A 187 -14.55 -39.87 2.00
CA SER A 187 -15.28 -41.13 1.79
C SER A 187 -14.54 -42.23 2.52
#